data_AF-A0A0J8BI38-F1
#
_entry.id   AF-A0A0J8BI38-F1
#
_cell.length_a   1.000
_cell.length_b   1.000
_cell.length_c   1.000
_cell.angle_alpha   90.00
_cell.angle_beta   90.00
_cell.angle_gamma   90.00
#
_symmetry.space_group_name_H-M   'P 1'
#
loop_
_entity.id
_entity.type
_entity.pdbx_description
1 polymer ?
#
loop_
_entity_poly.entity_id
_entity_poly.type
_entity_poly.pdbx_seq_one_letter_code
_entity_poly.pdbx_strand_id
1 'polypeptide(L)'
;MAEKKRDETLAVEAQLNERRAEISERQRIIRDDLDAIQPKLDEARSAVQSIRKASLDEIRGFSNPPAAVKLALEPTLLLLGVSCKSWTEVRRVLRRADFISSIVNVSLVVISINLVILNLDQF
;
A
#
# COMPACT_ATOMS: atom_id res chain seq x y z
N MET A 1 -47.25 -31.01 1.06
CA MET A 1 -46.14 -30.54 0.20
C MET A 1 -46.00 -29.01 0.16
N ALA A 2 -47.05 -28.22 0.39
CA ALA A 2 -46.94 -26.74 0.41
C ALA A 2 -46.33 -26.18 1.72
N GLU A 3 -46.57 -26.82 2.85
CA GLU A 3 -46.10 -26.36 4.18
C GLU A 3 -44.59 -26.57 4.35
N LYS A 4 -44.09 -27.76 4.01
CA LYS A 4 -42.66 -28.09 4.00
C LYS A 4 -41.81 -27.14 3.14
N LYS A 5 -42.35 -26.68 2.00
CA LYS A 5 -41.68 -25.75 1.08
C LYS A 5 -41.64 -24.32 1.63
N ARG A 6 -42.62 -23.92 2.44
CA ARG A 6 -42.63 -22.64 3.17
C ARG A 6 -41.60 -22.63 4.30
N ASP A 7 -41.56 -23.69 5.10
CA ASP A 7 -40.60 -23.82 6.21
C ASP A 7 -39.15 -23.86 5.70
N GLU A 8 -38.90 -24.57 4.59
CA GLU A 8 -37.59 -24.58 3.94
C GLU A 8 -37.18 -23.19 3.42
N THR A 9 -38.13 -22.40 2.90
CA THR A 9 -37.86 -21.03 2.43
C THR A 9 -37.54 -20.09 3.60
N LEU A 10 -38.30 -20.17 4.69
CA LEU A 10 -38.07 -19.38 5.90
C LEU A 10 -36.71 -19.70 6.56
N ALA A 11 -36.30 -20.97 6.57
CA ALA A 11 -35.01 -21.38 7.10
C ALA A 11 -33.83 -20.85 6.24
N VAL A 12 -33.97 -20.84 4.92
CA VAL A 12 -32.96 -20.29 4.01
C VAL A 12 -32.86 -18.76 4.12
N GLU A 13 -34.00 -18.05 4.26
CA GLU A 13 -34.02 -16.61 4.50
C GLU A 13 -33.35 -16.23 5.82
N ALA A 14 -33.59 -17.00 6.89
CA ALA A 14 -32.94 -16.80 8.19
C ALA A 14 -31.41 -16.95 8.10
N GLN A 15 -30.91 -18.01 7.43
CA GLN A 15 -29.49 -18.20 7.21
C GLN A 15 -28.86 -17.10 6.34
N LEU A 16 -29.58 -16.64 5.31
CA LEU A 16 -29.14 -15.53 4.46
C LEU A 16 -29.00 -14.23 5.27
N ASN A 17 -29.94 -13.94 6.16
CA ASN A 17 -29.89 -12.76 7.01
C ASN A 17 -28.74 -12.82 8.01
N GLU A 18 -28.48 -13.98 8.62
CA GLU A 18 -27.34 -14.18 9.53
C GLU A 18 -26.00 -13.97 8.81
N ARG A 19 -25.82 -14.58 7.63
CA ARG A 19 -24.62 -14.39 6.80
C ARG A 19 -24.45 -12.95 6.35
N ARG A 20 -25.53 -12.26 6.00
CA ARG A 20 -25.50 -10.83 5.64
C ARG A 20 -25.08 -9.96 6.82
N ALA A 21 -25.56 -10.25 8.02
CA ALA A 21 -25.16 -9.55 9.23
C ALA A 21 -23.67 -9.75 9.53
N GLU A 22 -23.16 -10.98 9.40
CA GLU A 22 -21.74 -11.29 9.57
C GLU A 22 -20.85 -10.54 8.57
N ILE A 23 -21.24 -10.52 7.28
CA ILE A 23 -20.51 -9.78 6.24
C ILE A 23 -20.55 -8.27 6.53
N SER A 24 -21.70 -7.74 6.92
CA SER A 24 -21.86 -6.31 7.22
C SER A 24 -20.95 -5.88 8.37
N GLU A 25 -20.83 -6.71 9.41
CA GLU A 25 -19.99 -6.39 10.55
C GLU A 25 -18.50 -6.43 10.18
N ARG A 26 -18.06 -7.46 9.44
CA ARG A 26 -16.68 -7.51 8.93
C ARG A 26 -16.36 -6.33 8.01
N GLN A 27 -17.30 -5.94 7.15
CA GLN A 27 -17.15 -4.75 6.30
C GLN A 27 -17.06 -3.47 7.11
N ARG A 28 -17.81 -3.35 8.20
CA ARG A 28 -17.75 -2.19 9.10
C ARG A 28 -16.37 -2.07 9.73
N ILE A 29 -15.85 -3.16 10.31
CA ILE A 29 -14.51 -3.19 10.91
C ILE A 29 -13.44 -2.77 9.88
N ILE A 30 -13.47 -3.34 8.67
CA ILE A 30 -12.50 -3.00 7.62
C ILE A 30 -12.64 -1.53 7.21
N ARG A 31 -13.87 -1.00 7.08
CA ARG A 31 -14.08 0.41 6.76
C ARG A 31 -13.55 1.33 7.84
N ASP A 32 -13.82 1.02 9.11
CA ASP A 32 -13.35 1.81 10.25
C ASP A 32 -11.80 1.83 10.29
N ASP A 33 -11.16 0.68 10.03
CA ASP A 33 -9.70 0.57 9.92
C ASP A 33 -9.13 1.39 8.74
N LEU A 34 -9.80 1.34 7.58
CA LEU A 34 -9.41 2.12 6.40
C LEU A 34 -9.53 3.62 6.67
N ASP A 35 -10.64 4.05 7.26
CA ASP A 35 -10.91 5.45 7.59
C ASP A 35 -9.89 5.99 8.60
N ALA A 36 -9.45 5.17 9.56
CA ALA A 36 -8.42 5.54 10.51
C ALA A 36 -7.01 5.66 9.87
N ILE A 37 -6.73 4.90 8.81
CA ILE A 37 -5.43 4.89 8.11
C ILE A 37 -5.36 5.97 7.03
N GLN A 38 -6.48 6.29 6.38
CA GLN A 38 -6.58 7.29 5.33
C GLN A 38 -5.91 8.65 5.67
N PRO A 39 -6.14 9.28 6.84
CA PRO A 39 -5.51 10.55 7.17
C PRO A 39 -3.98 10.44 7.28
N LYS A 40 -3.47 9.31 7.77
CA LYS A 40 -2.01 9.07 7.85
C LYS A 40 -1.40 8.93 6.46
N LEU A 41 -2.14 8.32 5.52
CA LEU A 41 -1.72 8.20 4.14
C LEU A 41 -1.70 9.56 3.44
N ASP A 42 -2.72 10.37 3.66
CA ASP A 42 -2.81 11.71 3.09
C ASP A 42 -1.72 12.64 3.63
N GLU A 43 -1.43 12.57 4.93
CA GLU A 43 -0.31 13.29 5.56
C GLU A 43 1.03 12.88 4.94
N ALA A 44 1.31 11.57 4.85
CA ALA A 44 2.54 11.06 4.23
C ALA A 44 2.65 11.49 2.76
N ARG A 45 1.54 11.44 2.01
CA ARG A 45 1.49 11.87 0.61
C ARG A 45 1.80 13.37 0.47
N SER A 46 1.22 14.20 1.33
CA SER A 46 1.47 15.64 1.36
C SER A 46 2.92 15.96 1.71
N ALA A 47 3.48 15.27 2.71
CA ALA A 47 4.89 15.41 3.08
C ALA A 47 5.82 15.11 1.91
N VAL A 48 5.57 14.02 1.16
CA VAL A 48 6.36 13.66 -0.03
C VAL A 48 6.19 14.69 -1.16
N GLN A 49 4.99 15.21 -1.39
CA GLN A 49 4.76 16.27 -2.38
C GLN A 49 5.48 17.58 -2.02
N SER A 50 5.65 17.86 -0.73
CA SER A 50 6.32 19.06 -0.25
C SER A 50 7.85 19.03 -0.38
N ILE A 51 8.43 17.89 -0.79
CA ILE A 51 9.88 17.74 -0.97
C ILE A 51 10.37 18.73 -2.03
N ARG A 52 11.28 19.60 -1.63
CA ARG A 52 11.87 20.60 -2.50
C ARG A 52 12.85 19.94 -3.47
N LYS A 53 12.85 20.41 -4.72
CA LYS A 53 13.81 19.96 -5.75
C LYS A 53 15.26 20.13 -5.30
N ALA A 54 15.58 21.21 -4.60
CA ALA A 54 16.93 21.47 -4.06
C ALA A 54 17.43 20.34 -3.14
N SER A 55 16.57 19.79 -2.27
CA SER A 55 16.93 18.67 -1.39
C SER A 55 17.24 17.40 -2.16
N LEU A 56 16.54 17.15 -3.28
CA LEU A 56 16.86 16.05 -4.18
C LEU A 56 18.17 16.29 -4.92
N ASP A 57 18.46 17.53 -5.32
CA ASP A 57 19.70 17.90 -5.97
C ASP A 57 20.92 17.72 -5.06
N GLU A 58 20.79 18.05 -3.77
CA GLU A 58 21.80 17.76 -2.74
C GLU A 58 22.06 16.26 -2.64
N ILE A 59 21.01 15.44 -2.54
CA ILE A 59 21.13 13.97 -2.46
C ILE A 59 21.80 13.41 -3.72
N ARG A 60 21.45 13.91 -4.91
CA ARG A 60 22.05 13.48 -6.20
C ARG A 60 23.53 13.84 -6.29
N GLY A 61 23.97 14.88 -5.58
CA GLY A 61 25.35 15.35 -5.53
C GLY A 61 26.29 14.47 -4.71
N PHE A 62 25.77 13.57 -3.86
CA PHE A 62 26.63 12.71 -3.07
C PHE A 62 27.42 11.72 -3.94
N SER A 63 28.74 11.73 -3.81
CA SER A 63 29.62 10.69 -4.38
C SER A 63 29.51 9.38 -3.60
N ASN A 64 29.36 9.47 -2.26
CA ASN A 64 29.07 8.36 -1.36
C ASN A 64 27.93 8.78 -0.43
N PRO A 65 26.73 8.19 -0.53
CA PRO A 65 25.59 8.65 0.24
C PRO A 65 25.74 8.28 1.72
N PRO A 66 25.35 9.17 2.65
CA PRO A 66 25.29 8.86 4.08
C PRO A 66 24.42 7.64 4.38
N ALA A 67 24.70 6.92 5.47
CA ALA A 67 23.95 5.72 5.85
C ALA A 67 22.45 5.99 6.01
N ALA A 68 22.07 7.13 6.61
CA ALA A 68 20.67 7.52 6.77
C ALA A 68 19.94 7.68 5.42
N VAL A 69 20.63 8.20 4.41
CA VAL A 69 20.06 8.38 3.05
C VAL A 69 19.86 7.03 2.38
N LYS A 70 20.80 6.09 2.52
CA LYS A 70 20.66 4.72 2.01
C LYS A 70 19.47 4.01 2.64
N LEU A 71 19.38 4.04 3.97
CA LEU A 71 18.30 3.40 4.74
C LEU A 71 16.92 3.98 4.42
N ALA A 72 16.82 5.26 4.09
CA ALA A 72 15.57 5.87 3.65
C ALA A 72 15.19 5.51 2.19
N LEU A 73 16.19 5.43 1.30
CA LEU A 73 15.94 5.20 -0.13
C LEU A 73 15.71 3.73 -0.48
N GLU A 74 16.36 2.79 0.19
CA GLU A 74 16.20 1.35 -0.06
C GLU A 74 14.73 0.88 -0.03
N PRO A 75 13.96 1.10 1.05
CA PRO A 75 12.54 0.71 1.06
C PRO A 75 11.72 1.50 0.05
N THR A 76 12.06 2.77 -0.18
CA THR A 76 11.37 3.62 -1.17
C THR A 76 11.52 3.06 -2.60
N LEU A 77 12.71 2.61 -2.96
CA LEU A 77 12.99 2.01 -4.27
C LEU A 77 12.32 0.64 -4.41
N LEU A 78 12.32 -0.16 -3.34
CA LEU A 78 11.59 -1.42 -3.28
C LEU A 78 10.08 -1.21 -3.51
N LEU A 79 9.50 -0.19 -2.87
CA LEU A 79 8.09 0.17 -3.06
C LEU A 79 7.77 0.60 -4.49
N LEU A 80 8.73 1.21 -5.19
CA LEU A 80 8.61 1.57 -6.61
C LEU A 80 8.86 0.38 -7.56
N GLY A 81 9.19 -0.81 -7.03
CA GLY A 81 9.53 -2.00 -7.82
C GLY A 81 10.86 -1.88 -8.56
N VAL A 82 11.75 -0.99 -8.13
CA VAL A 82 13.05 -0.77 -8.77
C VAL A 82 14.14 -1.35 -7.88
N SER A 83 14.79 -2.42 -8.34
CA SER A 83 16.00 -2.93 -7.70
C SER A 83 17.22 -2.14 -8.19
N CYS A 84 18.00 -1.62 -7.25
CA CYS A 84 19.25 -0.92 -7.52
C CYS A 84 20.37 -1.62 -6.75
N LYS A 85 21.45 -2.00 -7.43
CA LYS A 85 22.62 -2.64 -6.81
C LYS A 85 23.74 -1.66 -6.53
N SER A 86 23.69 -0.48 -7.13
CA SER A 86 24.72 0.55 -7.02
C SER A 86 24.12 1.93 -6.79
N TRP A 87 24.88 2.80 -6.12
CA TRP A 87 24.47 4.20 -5.92
C TRP A 87 24.30 4.97 -7.24
N THR A 88 25.02 4.58 -8.28
CA THR A 88 24.87 5.14 -9.64
C THR A 88 23.48 4.84 -10.21
N GLU A 89 22.96 3.64 -10.01
CA GLU A 89 21.58 3.30 -10.40
C GLU A 89 20.54 4.08 -9.60
N VAL A 90 20.74 4.20 -8.28
CA VAL A 90 19.86 5.01 -7.42
C VAL A 90 19.81 6.47 -7.90
N ARG A 91 20.97 7.07 -8.21
CA ARG A 91 21.04 8.42 -8.78
C ARG A 91 20.29 8.54 -10.11
N ARG A 92 20.30 7.50 -10.95
CA ARG A 92 19.54 7.48 -12.21
C ARG A 92 18.03 7.54 -11.95
N VAL A 93 17.55 6.79 -10.96
CA VAL A 93 16.13 6.81 -10.55
C VAL A 93 15.76 8.17 -9.97
N LEU A 94 16.58 8.70 -9.07
CA LEU A 94 16.37 10.00 -8.44
C LEU A 94 16.34 11.15 -9.45
N ARG A 95 17.05 11.06 -10.59
CA ARG A 95 17.07 12.08 -11.64
C ARG A 95 15.77 12.15 -12.44
N ARG A 96 14.92 11.13 -12.38
CA ARG A 96 13.66 11.14 -13.12
C ARG A 96 12.77 12.27 -12.61
N ALA A 97 12.19 13.03 -13.53
CA ALA A 97 11.31 14.15 -13.19
C ALA A 97 10.01 13.69 -12.51
N ASP A 98 9.62 12.44 -12.72
CA ASP A 98 8.43 11.81 -12.16
C ASP A 98 8.68 11.11 -10.82
N PHE A 99 9.90 11.15 -10.25
CA PHE A 99 10.24 10.41 -9.03
C PHE A 99 9.29 10.70 -7.86
N ILE A 100 9.06 11.97 -7.54
CA ILE A 100 8.14 12.36 -6.45
C ILE A 100 6.70 11.93 -6.75
N SER A 101 6.23 12.16 -7.99
CA SER A 101 4.90 11.73 -8.42
C SER A 101 4.75 10.21 -8.40
N SER A 102 5.80 9.45 -8.67
CA SER A 102 5.77 7.99 -8.61
C SER A 102 5.64 7.47 -7.19
N ILE A 103 6.26 8.12 -6.20
CA ILE A 103 6.12 7.76 -4.78
C ILE A 103 4.71 8.08 -4.29
N VAL A 104 4.23 9.28 -4.62
CA VAL A 104 2.88 9.73 -4.26
C VAL A 104 1.80 8.79 -4.79
N ASN A 105 1.97 8.28 -6.01
CA ASN A 105 0.99 7.40 -6.65
C ASN A 105 1.23 5.90 -6.39
N VAL A 106 2.10 5.53 -5.44
CA VAL A 106 2.23 4.13 -5.03
C VAL A 106 0.92 3.67 -4.40
N SER A 107 0.28 2.68 -5.01
CA SER A 107 -0.92 2.05 -4.48
C SER A 107 -0.57 1.05 -3.39
N LEU A 108 -1.05 1.28 -2.16
CA LEU A 108 -0.87 0.37 -1.03
C LEU A 108 -1.34 -1.07 -1.32
N VAL A 109 -2.35 -1.23 -2.19
CA VAL A 109 -2.87 -2.54 -2.63
C VAL A 109 -1.80 -3.40 -3.33
N VAL A 110 -0.88 -2.77 -4.06
CA VAL A 110 0.24 -3.47 -4.73
C VAL A 110 1.31 -3.89 -3.70
N ILE A 111 1.44 -3.16 -2.60
CA ILE A 111 2.38 -3.48 -1.51
C ILE A 111 1.94 -4.75 -0.79
N SER A 112 0.65 -4.91 -0.47
CA SER A 112 0.13 -6.14 0.14
C SER A 112 0.37 -7.35 -0.76
N ILE A 113 0.24 -7.21 -2.09
CA ILE A 113 0.50 -8.31 -3.03
C ILE A 113 2.00 -8.62 -3.09
N ASN A 114 2.89 -7.64 -3.23
CA ASN A 114 4.33 -7.88 -3.30
C ASN A 114 4.94 -8.37 -1.98
N LEU A 115 4.46 -7.89 -0.82
CA LEU A 115 4.92 -8.36 0.48
C LEU A 115 4.42 -9.78 0.78
N VAL A 116 3.21 -10.13 0.34
CA VAL A 116 2.68 -11.50 0.41
C VAL A 116 3.42 -12.42 -0.56
N ILE A 117 3.74 -11.99 -1.79
CA ILE A 117 4.53 -12.78 -2.76
C ILE A 117 5.95 -13.02 -2.26
N LEU A 118 6.64 -12.00 -1.72
CA LEU A 118 7.98 -12.16 -1.15
C LEU A 118 8.01 -13.07 0.09
N ASN A 119 6.91 -13.17 0.84
CA ASN A 119 6.78 -14.12 1.96
C ASN A 119 6.35 -15.53 1.51
N LEU A 120 5.77 -15.67 0.32
CA LEU A 120 5.37 -16.97 -0.25
C LEU A 120 6.51 -17.67 -0.99
N ASP A 121 7.51 -16.96 -1.49
CA ASP A 121 8.74 -17.56 -2.06
C ASP A 121 9.71 -18.14 -0.99
N GLN A 122 9.29 -18.17 0.28
CA GLN A 122 10.04 -18.77 1.40
C GLN A 122 9.36 -20.04 1.96
N PHE A 123 8.31 -20.55 1.31
CA PHE A 123 7.66 -21.83 1.63
C PHE A 123 7.56 -22.76 0.43
#